data_AF-A0A9X5KT41-F1
#
_entry.id   AF-A0A9X5KT41-F1
#
_cell.length_a   1.000
_cell.length_b   1.000
_cell.length_c   1.000
_cell.angle_alpha   90.00
_cell.angle_beta   90.00
_cell.angle_gamma   90.00
#
_symmetry.space_group_name_H-M   'P 1'
#
loop_
_entity.id
_entity.type
_entity.pdbx_description
1 polymer ?
#
loop_
_entity_poly.entity_id
_entity_poly.type
_entity_poly.pdbx_seq_one_letter_code
_entity_poly.pdbx_strand_id
1 'polypeptide(L)'
;MLTDEQIEAAKRTTHYSSTEPPLHEHNDCIRFAYEWLDAQVKTKGKLKSPLQIKHLIERWAGRYVSTSDVDVAASLHPQVQGKYPYFTISSKLTNPSATRISSLGQAFSQNQNEYHDLSNYSRSE
;
A
#
# COMPACT_ATOMS: atom_id res chain seq x y z
N MET A 1 -6.57 -8.33 -10.10
CA MET A 1 -6.29 -6.92 -9.79
C MET A 1 -7.60 -6.18 -9.53
N LEU A 2 -7.62 -5.21 -8.61
CA LEU A 2 -8.83 -4.46 -8.25
C LEU A 2 -9.40 -3.65 -9.42
N THR A 3 -10.72 -3.67 -9.61
CA THR A 3 -11.40 -2.83 -10.61
C THR A 3 -11.62 -1.40 -10.09
N ASP A 4 -11.81 -0.45 -10.99
CA ASP A 4 -12.13 0.93 -10.58
C ASP A 4 -13.44 0.99 -9.79
N GLU A 5 -14.45 0.19 -10.18
CA GLU A 5 -15.72 0.11 -9.47
C GLU A 5 -15.56 -0.36 -8.02
N GLN A 6 -14.73 -1.38 -7.78
CA GLN A 6 -14.42 -1.84 -6.42
C GLN A 6 -13.73 -0.76 -5.60
N ILE A 7 -12.79 -0.03 -6.21
CA ILE A 7 -12.05 1.04 -5.56
C ILE A 7 -12.98 2.22 -5.22
N GLU A 8 -13.80 2.68 -6.17
CA GLU A 8 -14.74 3.77 -5.95
C GLU A 8 -15.80 3.43 -4.90
N ALA A 9 -16.27 2.18 -4.88
CA ALA A 9 -17.16 1.71 -3.82
C ALA A 9 -16.46 1.75 -2.45
N ALA A 10 -15.23 1.25 -2.36
CA ALA A 10 -14.48 1.22 -1.12
C ALA A 10 -14.10 2.61 -0.60
N LYS A 11 -13.80 3.58 -1.48
CA LYS A 11 -13.55 4.98 -1.06
C LYS A 11 -14.71 5.59 -0.29
N ARG A 12 -15.95 5.17 -0.57
CA ARG A 12 -17.17 5.68 0.10
C ARG A 12 -17.41 5.06 1.47
N THR A 13 -16.91 3.84 1.70
CA THR A 13 -17.18 3.06 2.92
C THR A 13 -15.95 2.91 3.82
N THR A 14 -14.78 3.27 3.33
CA THR A 14 -13.52 3.17 4.07
C THR A 14 -13.51 4.15 5.25
N HIS A 15 -13.18 3.62 6.41
CA HIS A 15 -12.99 4.43 7.62
C HIS A 15 -11.53 4.90 7.68
N TYR A 16 -11.27 6.07 7.11
CA TYR A 16 -9.93 6.65 7.03
C TYR A 16 -9.30 6.85 8.42
N SER A 17 -7.99 6.66 8.50
CA SER A 17 -7.22 6.86 9.73
C SER A 17 -6.90 8.33 10.00
N SER A 18 -6.86 9.17 8.96
CA SER A 18 -6.60 10.60 9.06
C SER A 18 -7.85 11.39 9.44
N THR A 19 -7.66 12.51 10.14
CA THR A 19 -8.71 13.51 10.40
C THR A 19 -8.88 14.50 9.24
N GLU A 20 -7.91 14.55 8.33
CA GLU A 20 -7.99 15.38 7.12
C GLU A 20 -8.85 14.71 6.04
N PRO A 21 -9.42 15.48 5.10
CA PRO A 21 -10.14 14.92 3.96
C PRO A 21 -9.29 13.91 3.19
N PRO A 22 -9.86 12.77 2.74
CA PRO A 22 -9.10 11.77 2.02
C PRO A 22 -8.60 12.31 0.68
N LEU A 23 -7.32 12.08 0.39
CA LEU A 23 -6.68 12.47 -0.85
C LEU A 23 -6.40 11.24 -1.72
N HIS A 24 -6.89 11.25 -2.95
CA HIS A 24 -6.65 10.19 -3.93
C HIS A 24 -6.25 10.81 -5.26
N GLU A 25 -5.01 10.62 -5.70
CA GLU A 25 -4.57 11.13 -7.01
C GLU A 25 -5.04 10.24 -8.16
N HIS A 26 -5.00 8.92 -7.98
CA HIS A 26 -5.35 7.94 -9.01
C HIS A 26 -5.68 6.58 -8.38
N ASN A 27 -6.54 5.78 -9.02
CA ASN A 27 -6.90 4.45 -8.54
C ASN A 27 -5.72 3.48 -8.52
N ASP A 28 -4.75 3.67 -9.40
CA ASP A 28 -3.51 2.89 -9.41
C ASP A 28 -2.70 3.07 -8.12
N CYS A 29 -2.77 4.24 -7.44
CA CYS A 29 -2.13 4.43 -6.13
C CYS A 29 -2.68 3.44 -5.08
N ILE A 30 -3.99 3.19 -5.12
CA ILE A 30 -4.66 2.18 -4.27
C ILE A 30 -4.26 0.77 -4.69
N ARG A 31 -4.12 0.52 -6.00
CA ARG A 31 -3.63 -0.78 -6.50
C ARG A 31 -2.19 -1.06 -6.08
N PHE A 32 -1.30 -0.05 -6.10
CA PHE A 32 0.06 -0.18 -5.60
C PHE A 32 0.07 -0.53 -4.12
N ALA A 33 -0.73 0.18 -3.32
CA ALA A 33 -0.85 -0.12 -1.90
C ALA A 33 -1.41 -1.53 -1.66
N TYR A 34 -2.39 -1.98 -2.45
CA TYR A 34 -2.94 -3.33 -2.36
C TYR A 34 -1.90 -4.40 -2.66
N GLU A 35 -1.19 -4.29 -3.79
CA GLU A 35 -0.16 -5.27 -4.19
C GLU A 35 1.02 -5.30 -3.21
N TRP A 36 1.43 -4.13 -2.69
CA TRP A 36 2.48 -4.08 -1.68
C TRP A 36 2.04 -4.75 -0.37
N LEU A 37 0.80 -4.48 0.10
CA LEU A 37 0.24 -5.14 1.28
C LEU A 37 0.09 -6.64 1.06
N ASP A 38 -0.33 -7.08 -0.13
CA ASP A 38 -0.52 -8.48 -0.52
C ASP A 38 0.79 -9.29 -0.52
N ALA A 39 1.92 -8.67 -0.87
CA ALA A 39 3.23 -9.34 -0.81
C ALA A 39 3.76 -9.56 0.62
N GLN A 40 3.22 -8.87 1.63
CA GLN A 40 3.74 -8.99 3.00
C GLN A 40 3.38 -10.32 3.67
N VAL A 41 4.17 -10.77 4.64
CA VAL A 41 3.76 -11.89 5.51
C VAL A 41 2.69 -11.41 6.50
N LYS A 42 1.54 -12.08 6.52
CA LYS A 42 0.40 -11.75 7.39
C LYS A 42 0.63 -12.32 8.78
N THR A 43 0.23 -11.59 9.80
CA THR A 43 0.38 -11.98 11.21
C THR A 43 -0.96 -11.99 11.91
N LYS A 44 -1.06 -12.69 13.05
CA LYS A 44 -2.28 -12.67 13.88
C LYS A 44 -2.42 -11.35 14.67
N GLY A 45 -1.30 -10.74 15.06
CA GLY A 45 -1.27 -9.46 15.77
C GLY A 45 -0.94 -8.30 14.84
N LYS A 46 -1.37 -7.09 15.23
CA LYS A 46 -0.98 -5.84 14.57
C LYS A 46 0.48 -5.51 14.84
N LEU A 47 1.09 -4.71 13.97
CA LEU A 47 2.40 -4.10 14.21
C LEU A 47 2.43 -3.40 15.58
N LYS A 48 3.51 -3.61 16.33
CA LYS A 48 3.72 -2.95 17.63
C LYS A 48 4.28 -1.53 17.51
N SER A 49 4.97 -1.27 16.40
CA SER A 49 5.58 0.02 16.10
C SER A 49 5.11 0.48 14.72
N PRO A 50 4.79 1.78 14.55
CA PRO A 50 4.32 2.29 13.29
C PRO A 50 5.42 2.18 12.22
N LEU A 51 5.04 1.81 11.01
CA LEU A 51 5.90 1.86 9.83
C LEU A 51 5.43 3.00 8.93
N GLN A 52 6.38 3.62 8.22
CA GLN A 52 6.08 4.65 7.21
C GLN A 52 5.62 3.98 5.90
N ILE A 53 4.52 3.22 5.97
CA ILE A 53 4.10 2.30 4.91
C ILE A 53 3.85 3.02 3.59
N LYS A 54 3.23 4.21 3.61
CA LYS A 54 2.99 4.96 2.38
C LYS A 54 4.30 5.27 1.65
N HIS A 55 5.34 5.69 2.38
CA HIS A 55 6.64 6.03 1.78
C HIS A 55 7.35 4.79 1.22
N LEU A 56 7.18 3.63 1.84
CA LEU A 56 7.70 2.36 1.32
C LEU A 56 7.01 1.98 0.01
N ILE A 57 5.69 2.16 -0.08
CA ILE A 57 4.91 1.92 -1.30
C ILE A 57 5.27 2.94 -2.38
N GLU A 58 5.41 4.22 -2.03
CA GLU A 58 5.76 5.29 -2.97
C GLU A 58 7.06 5.00 -3.70
N ARG A 59 8.08 4.64 -2.91
CA ARG A 59 9.42 4.31 -3.42
C ARG A 59 9.40 3.03 -4.24
N TRP A 60 8.67 2.01 -3.79
CA TRP A 60 8.56 0.77 -4.54
C TRP A 60 7.83 0.95 -5.88
N ALA A 61 6.72 1.70 -5.89
CA ALA A 61 5.89 1.90 -7.08
C ALA A 61 6.38 3.03 -8.00
N GLY A 62 7.30 3.88 -7.53
CA GLY A 62 7.72 5.07 -8.25
C GLY A 62 6.57 6.05 -8.49
N ARG A 63 5.72 6.26 -7.48
CA ARG A 63 4.63 7.25 -7.53
C ARG A 63 4.17 7.63 -6.13
N TYR A 64 3.77 8.88 -5.95
CA TYR A 64 3.06 9.33 -4.74
C TYR A 64 1.86 8.43 -4.39
N VAL A 65 1.71 8.10 -3.11
CA VAL A 65 0.62 7.31 -2.53
C VAL A 65 0.23 7.94 -1.20
N SER A 66 -1.03 8.30 -1.05
CA SER A 66 -1.51 8.93 0.17
C SER A 66 -1.76 7.90 1.28
N THR A 67 -1.88 8.36 2.53
CA THR A 67 -2.35 7.49 3.62
C THR A 67 -3.76 6.94 3.33
N SER A 68 -4.63 7.75 2.73
CA SER A 68 -5.99 7.35 2.37
C SER A 68 -6.00 6.23 1.32
N ASP A 69 -5.06 6.24 0.38
CA ASP A 69 -4.90 5.16 -0.59
C ASP A 69 -4.58 3.83 0.11
N VAL A 70 -3.70 3.87 1.11
CA VAL A 70 -3.33 2.71 1.92
C VAL A 70 -4.51 2.21 2.76
N ASP A 71 -5.32 3.11 3.34
CA ASP A 71 -6.51 2.72 4.10
C ASP A 71 -7.55 2.01 3.22
N VAL A 72 -7.78 2.50 1.98
CA VAL A 72 -8.71 1.85 1.04
C VAL A 72 -8.16 0.50 0.58
N ALA A 73 -6.87 0.42 0.28
CA ALA A 73 -6.23 -0.84 -0.09
C ALA A 73 -6.35 -1.88 1.04
N ALA A 74 -6.12 -1.47 2.29
CA ALA A 74 -6.26 -2.33 3.45
C ALA A 74 -7.72 -2.78 3.68
N SER A 75 -8.70 -1.89 3.47
CA SER A 75 -10.13 -2.23 3.64
C SER A 75 -10.62 -3.25 2.60
N LEU A 76 -10.01 -3.25 1.41
CA LEU A 76 -10.28 -4.20 0.33
C LEU A 76 -9.56 -5.55 0.50
N HIS A 77 -8.53 -5.63 1.34
CA HIS A 77 -7.66 -6.81 1.41
C HIS A 77 -8.21 -7.87 2.38
N PRO A 78 -8.43 -9.14 1.95
CA PRO A 78 -9.15 -10.14 2.75
C PRO A 78 -8.41 -10.59 4.03
N GLN A 79 -7.08 -10.52 4.03
CA GLN A 79 -6.23 -10.98 5.15
C GLN A 79 -5.47 -9.86 5.90
N VAL A 80 -5.59 -8.61 5.47
CA VAL A 80 -4.91 -7.48 6.11
C VAL A 80 -5.96 -6.74 6.91
N GLN A 81 -5.74 -6.65 8.21
CA GLN A 81 -6.66 -6.03 9.16
C GLN A 81 -5.92 -4.94 9.93
N GLY A 82 -6.70 -4.05 10.54
CA GLY A 82 -6.17 -2.92 11.29
C GLY A 82 -6.46 -1.58 10.62
N LYS A 83 -5.75 -0.55 11.03
CA LYS A 83 -5.83 0.81 10.49
C LYS A 83 -4.43 1.35 10.38
N TYR A 84 -4.16 2.21 9.41
CA TYR A 84 -2.84 2.82 9.28
C TYR A 84 -2.42 3.51 10.59
N PRO A 85 -1.16 3.37 11.04
CA PRO A 85 -0.06 2.57 10.47
C PRO A 85 0.06 1.14 11.04
N TYR A 86 -0.95 0.64 11.76
CA TYR A 86 -0.93 -0.61 12.52
C TYR A 86 -1.75 -1.74 11.87
N PHE A 87 -1.17 -2.37 10.85
CA PHE A 87 -1.77 -3.51 10.16
C PHE A 87 -1.29 -4.86 10.70
N THR A 88 -2.01 -5.93 10.38
CA THR A 88 -1.67 -7.33 10.69
C THR A 88 -0.66 -7.92 9.70
N ILE A 89 0.48 -7.23 9.55
CA ILE A 89 1.62 -7.66 8.73
C ILE A 89 2.88 -7.79 9.59
N SER A 90 3.81 -8.62 9.15
CA SER A 90 5.12 -8.76 9.78
C SER A 90 5.94 -7.48 9.65
N SER A 91 6.72 -7.14 10.68
CA SER A 91 7.74 -6.10 10.57
C SER A 91 8.95 -6.53 9.72
N LYS A 92 9.09 -7.83 9.42
CA LYS A 92 10.09 -8.36 8.48
C LYS A 92 9.52 -8.30 7.06
N LEU A 93 9.55 -7.09 6.50
CA LEU A 93 8.93 -6.76 5.21
C LEU A 93 9.52 -7.57 4.05
N THR A 94 8.67 -7.87 3.08
CA THR A 94 9.04 -8.45 1.80
C THR A 94 9.06 -7.34 0.75
N ASN A 95 10.17 -7.20 0.02
CA ASN A 95 10.26 -6.33 -1.14
C ASN A 95 9.45 -6.98 -2.28
N PRO A 96 8.30 -6.42 -2.68
CA PRO A 96 7.46 -7.05 -3.69
C PRO A 96 8.11 -6.99 -5.08
N SER A 97 7.81 -7.97 -5.95
CA SER A 97 8.26 -7.92 -7.33
C SER A 97 7.62 -6.75 -8.09
N ALA A 98 8.41 -6.01 -8.87
CA ALA A 98 7.91 -4.94 -9.74
C ALA A 98 6.91 -5.45 -10.80
N THR A 99 6.93 -6.75 -11.13
CA THR A 99 5.99 -7.37 -12.08
C THR A 99 4.54 -7.33 -11.59
N ARG A 100 4.29 -7.15 -10.29
CA ARG A 100 2.94 -7.01 -9.72
C ARG A 100 2.20 -5.77 -10.23
N ILE A 101 2.94 -4.73 -10.60
CA ILE A 101 2.39 -3.42 -10.97
C ILE A 101 2.82 -2.96 -12.37
N SER A 102 3.62 -3.75 -13.08
CA SER A 102 4.17 -3.35 -14.38
C SER A 102 3.11 -3.12 -15.47
N SER A 103 1.91 -3.68 -15.30
CA SER A 103 0.78 -3.45 -16.21
C SER A 103 -0.04 -2.19 -15.87
N LEU A 104 0.24 -1.51 -14.76
CA LEU A 104 -0.47 -0.30 -14.35
C LEU A 104 0.13 0.93 -15.00
N GLY A 105 -0.72 1.76 -15.60
CA GLY A 105 -0.28 2.93 -16.37
C GLY A 105 0.47 3.97 -15.53
N GLN A 106 0.22 4.03 -14.23
CA GLN A 106 0.88 4.98 -13.33
C GLN A 106 2.16 4.44 -12.66
N ALA A 107 2.57 3.19 -12.92
CA ALA A 107 3.77 2.62 -12.30
C ALA A 107 5.03 3.34 -12.80
N PHE A 108 5.92 3.70 -11.88
CA PHE A 108 7.18 4.43 -12.16
C PHE A 108 6.98 5.75 -12.91
N SER A 109 5.79 6.34 -12.82
CA SER A 109 5.45 7.60 -13.49
C SER A 109 6.04 8.83 -12.79
N GLN A 110 6.52 8.68 -11.56
CA GLN A 110 7.21 9.71 -10.79
C GLN A 110 8.54 9.16 -10.27
N ASN A 111 9.55 10.01 -10.12
CA ASN A 111 10.90 9.61 -9.74
C ASN A 111 11.04 9.17 -8.25
N GLN A 112 9.95 8.77 -7.59
CA GLN A 112 9.97 8.35 -6.18
C GLN A 112 10.82 7.09 -5.95
N ASN A 113 10.99 6.27 -6.99
CA ASN A 113 11.77 5.02 -6.91
C ASN A 113 13.28 5.24 -6.82
N GLU A 114 13.78 6.44 -7.10
CA GLU A 114 15.19 6.79 -6.87
C GLU A 114 15.60 6.63 -5.40
N TYR A 115 14.62 6.71 -4.48
CA TYR A 115 14.82 6.54 -3.05
C TYR A 115 14.43 5.13 -2.55
N HIS A 116 14.22 4.17 -3.45
CA HIS A 116 13.90 2.80 -3.08
C HIS A 116 15.10 2.11 -2.44
N ASP A 117 15.03 1.97 -1.12
CA ASP A 117 16.09 1.36 -0.33
C ASP A 117 15.70 -0.05 0.09
N LEU A 118 16.39 -1.04 -0.51
CA LEU A 118 16.20 -2.46 -0.25
C LEU A 118 16.54 -2.86 1.19
N SER A 119 17.30 -2.05 1.93
CA SER A 119 17.64 -2.33 3.34
C SER A 119 16.42 -2.31 4.27
N ASN A 120 15.31 -1.69 3.84
CA ASN A 120 14.04 -1.71 4.57
C ASN A 120 13.35 -3.09 4.56
N TYR A 121 13.81 -4.00 3.71
CA TYR A 121 13.19 -5.29 3.48
C TYR A 121 14.09 -6.43 3.95
N SER A 122 13.49 -7.45 4.58
CA SER A 122 14.22 -8.63 5.05
C SER A 122 14.43 -9.68 3.96
N ARG A 123 13.70 -9.59 2.85
CA ARG A 123 13.72 -10.51 1.71
C ARG A 123 13.07 -9.85 0.49
N SER A 124 13.34 -10.40 -0.69
CA SER A 124 12.55 -10.14 -1.89
C SER A 124 11.64 -11.32 -2.19
N GLU A 125 10.55 -11.06 -2.89
CA GLU A 125 9.65 -12.09 -3.44
C GLU A 125 10.32 -13.01 -4.46
#